data_AF-A0A2M7DLT7-F1
#
_entry.id   AF-A0A2M7DLT7-F1
#
_cell.length_a   1.000
_cell.length_b   1.000
_cell.length_c   1.000
_cell.angle_alpha   90.00
_cell.angle_beta   90.00
_cell.angle_gamma   90.00
#
_symmetry.space_group_name_H-M   'P 1'
#
loop_
_entity.id
_entity.type
_entity.pdbx_description
1 polymer ?
#
loop_
_entity_poly.entity_id
_entity_poly.type
_entity_poly.pdbx_seq_one_letter_code
_entity_poly.pdbx_strand_id
1 'polypeptide(L)' 'MKTIGTILLLLGAIGTIIFGIQAIQDSDSFSFLGMDIAVSTANWTPVIISAVILIVGLVMTMRGKKV' A
#
# COMPACT_ATOMS: atom_id res chain seq x y z
N MET A 1 1.98 -13.55 19.72
CA MET A 1 2.33 -13.83 18.30
C MET A 1 1.13 -13.75 17.37
N LYS A 2 0.09 -14.57 17.56
CA LYS A 2 -1.09 -14.61 16.67
C LYS A 2 -1.82 -13.27 16.57
N THR A 3 -2.17 -12.65 17.71
CA THR A 3 -2.87 -11.37 17.75
C THR A 3 -2.09 -10.23 17.09
N ILE A 4 -0.78 -10.14 17.37
CA ILE A 4 0.09 -9.11 16.77
C ILE A 4 0.17 -9.29 15.25
N GLY A 5 0.36 -10.53 14.77
CA GLY A 5 0.38 -10.81 13.33
C GLY A 5 -0.94 -10.42 12.64
N THR A 6 -2.08 -10.73 13.26
CA THR A 6 -3.40 -10.34 12.75
C THR A 6 -3.59 -8.83 12.73
N ILE A 7 -3.16 -8.11 13.78
CA ILE A 7 -3.22 -6.65 13.82
C ILE A 7 -2.37 -6.03 12.71
N LEU A 8 -1.11 -6.47 12.56
CA LEU A 8 -0.24 -5.97 11.47
C LEU A 8 -0.84 -6.27 10.09
N LEU A 9 -1.40 -7.46 9.90
CA LEU A 9 -2.03 -7.84 8.63
C LEU A 9 -3.23 -6.93 8.30
N LEU A 10 -4.08 -6.66 9.27
CA LEU A 10 -5.23 -5.76 9.08
C LEU A 10 -4.78 -4.32 8.81
N LEU A 11 -3.84 -3.79 9.60
CA LEU A 11 -3.33 -2.43 9.42
C LEU A 11 -2.60 -2.27 8.07
N GLY A 12 -1.78 -3.24 7.69
CA GLY A 12 -1.10 -3.24 6.39
C GLY A 12 -2.08 -3.32 5.23
N ALA A 13 -3.13 -4.14 5.33
CA ALA A 13 -4.16 -4.26 4.30
C ALA A 13 -4.94 -2.94 4.15
N ILE A 14 -5.42 -2.39 5.25
CA ILE A 14 -6.16 -1.13 5.27
C ILE A 14 -5.29 0.01 4.73
N GLY A 15 -4.05 0.12 5.20
CA GLY A 15 -3.11 1.15 4.73
C GLY A 15 -2.83 1.03 3.24
N THR A 16 -2.58 -0.17 2.74
CA THR A 16 -2.29 -0.40 1.30
C THR A 16 -3.49 -0.01 0.44
N ILE A 17 -4.71 -0.32 0.88
CA ILE A 17 -5.93 0.05 0.14
C ILE A 17 -6.13 1.58 0.15
N ILE A 18 -6.08 2.21 1.31
CA ILE A 18 -6.35 3.65 1.44
C ILE A 18 -5.28 4.46 0.70
N PHE A 19 -4.01 4.23 1.01
CA PHE A 19 -2.93 4.98 0.38
C PHE A 19 -2.76 4.61 -1.09
N GLY A 20 -3.06 3.37 -1.49
CA GLY A 20 -3.05 2.95 -2.89
C GLY A 20 -4.09 3.69 -3.71
N ILE A 21 -5.32 3.83 -3.21
CA ILE A 21 -6.38 4.62 -3.87
C ILE A 21 -5.95 6.09 -3.96
N GLN A 22 -5.44 6.66 -2.86
CA GLN A 22 -4.94 8.03 -2.87
C GLN A 22 -3.84 8.23 -3.92
N ALA A 23 -2.85 7.34 -3.98
CA ALA A 23 -1.74 7.45 -4.92
C ALA A 23 -2.17 7.31 -6.39
N ILE A 24 -3.17 6.49 -6.69
CA ILE A 24 -3.69 6.34 -8.06
C ILE A 24 -4.50 7.57 -8.48
N GLN A 25 -5.19 8.23 -7.54
CA GLN A 25 -5.95 9.45 -7.80
C GLN A 25 -5.06 10.69 -7.93
N ASP A 26 -3.83 10.62 -7.40
CA ASP A 26 -2.89 11.75 -7.35
C ASP A 26 -2.01 11.76 -8.61
N SER A 27 -2.63 12.13 -9.73
CA SER A 27 -1.99 12.28 -11.04
C SER A 27 -2.38 13.61 -11.65
N ASP A 28 -1.37 14.41 -11.99
CA ASP A 28 -1.55 15.64 -12.74
C ASP A 28 -1.33 15.36 -14.23
N SER A 29 -2.18 15.96 -15.07
CA SER A 29 -2.04 15.90 -16.53
C SER A 29 -1.77 17.28 -17.08
N PHE A 30 -0.78 17.41 -17.95
CA PHE A 30 -0.55 18.63 -18.72
C PHE A 30 -0.43 18.31 -20.21
N SER A 31 -0.88 19.24 -21.05
CA SER A 31 -0.81 19.11 -22.49
C SER A 31 0.45 19.80 -23.01
N PHE A 32 1.29 19.07 -23.74
CA PHE A 32 2.48 19.60 -24.40
C PHE A 32 2.48 19.18 -25.88
N LEU A 33 2.54 20.16 -26.79
CA LEU A 33 2.48 19.93 -28.24
C LEU A 33 1.24 19.13 -28.71
N GLY A 34 0.10 19.28 -28.03
CA GLY A 34 -1.13 18.55 -28.34
C GLY A 34 -1.15 17.09 -27.85
N MET A 35 -0.16 16.70 -27.03
CA MET A 35 -0.08 15.40 -26.40
C MET A 35 -0.32 15.55 -24.90
N ASP A 36 -1.24 14.77 -24.35
CA ASP A 36 -1.54 14.78 -22.92
C ASP A 36 -0.58 13.86 -22.17
N ILE A 37 0.22 14.45 -21.29
CA ILE A 37 1.21 13.76 -20.47
C ILE A 37 0.67 13.74 -19.04
N ALA A 38 0.40 12.54 -18.53
CA ALA A 38 0.04 12.33 -17.13
C ALA A 38 1.30 11.95 -16.33
N VAL A 39 1.55 12.68 -15.24
CA VAL A 39 2.64 12.40 -14.31
C VAL A 39 2.02 12.12 -12.94
N SER A 40 2.41 11.00 -12.34
CA SER A 40 2.03 10.70 -10.97
C SER A 40 2.79 11.63 -10.03
N THR A 41 2.06 12.49 -9.33
CA THR A 41 2.57 13.38 -8.28
C THR A 41 2.43 12.77 -6.89
N ALA A 42 1.85 11.57 -6.81
CA ALA A 42 1.66 10.79 -5.61
C ALA A 42 2.95 10.57 -4.80
N ASN A 43 2.84 10.74 -3.48
CA ASN A 43 3.84 10.20 -2.56
C ASN A 43 3.59 8.70 -2.34
N TRP A 44 4.41 7.85 -2.95
CA TRP A 44 4.31 6.40 -2.85
C TRP A 44 4.83 5.80 -1.54
N THR A 45 5.55 6.58 -0.73
CA THR A 45 6.17 6.11 0.53
C THR A 45 5.16 5.44 1.48
N PRO A 46 3.97 6.03 1.75
CA PRO A 46 2.97 5.41 2.61
C PRO A 46 2.44 4.08 2.05
N VAL A 47 2.28 3.97 0.73
CA VAL A 47 1.84 2.74 0.05
C VAL A 47 2.86 1.62 0.28
N ILE A 48 4.13 1.92 0.06
CA ILE A 48 5.24 0.96 0.19
C ILE A 48 5.36 0.48 1.65
N ILE A 49 5.34 1.40 2.61
CA ILE A 49 5.39 1.06 4.04
C ILE A 49 4.22 0.15 4.42
N SER A 50 3.02 0.47 3.95
CA SER A 50 1.81 -0.32 4.22
C SER A 50 1.91 -1.74 3.65
N ALA A 51 2.44 -1.86 2.43
CA ALA A 51 2.66 -3.15 1.78
C ALA A 51 3.69 -4.00 2.53
N VAL A 52 4.77 -3.38 3.04
CA VAL A 52 5.76 -4.07 3.88
C VAL A 52 5.12 -4.54 5.19
N ILE A 53 4.34 -3.69 5.87
CA ILE A 53 3.62 -4.06 7.09
C ILE A 53 2.66 -5.24 6.83
N LEU A 54 1.95 -5.21 5.70
CA LEU A 54 1.06 -6.31 5.28
C LEU A 54 1.83 -7.62 5.11
N ILE A 55 2.97 -7.59 4.41
CA ILE A 55 3.83 -8.77 4.21
C ILE A 55 4.33 -9.32 5.55
N VAL A 56 4.80 -8.44 6.45
CA VAL A 56 5.26 -8.85 7.79
C VAL A 56 4.11 -9.47 8.59
N GLY A 57 2.94 -8.85 8.59
CA GLY A 57 1.74 -9.37 9.24
C GLY A 57 1.33 -10.74 8.70
N LEU A 58 1.39 -10.92 7.38
CA LEU A 58 1.11 -12.19 6.70
C LEU A 58 2.08 -13.28 7.14
N VAL A 59 3.39 -13.02 7.06
CA VAL A 59 4.44 -13.98 7.45
C VAL A 59 4.31 -14.37 8.92
N MET A 60 4.06 -13.41 9.81
CA MET A 60 3.87 -13.68 11.24
C MET A 60 2.63 -14.52 11.51
N THR A 61 1.51 -14.24 10.82
CA THR A 61 0.26 -14.99 10.99
C THR A 61 0.39 -16.42 10.46
N MET A 62 1.07 -16.62 9.33
CA MET A 62 1.35 -17.94 8.75
C MET A 62 2.23 -18.79 9.68
N ARG A 63 3.30 -18.22 10.23
CA ARG A 63 4.21 -18.95 11.16
C ARG A 63 3.58 -19.26 12.51
N GLY A 64 2.59 -18.47 12.95
CA GLY A 64 1.82 -18.72 14.17
C GLY A 64 0.83 -19.88 14.04
N LYS A 65 0.50 -20.30 12.81
CA LYS A 65 -0.34 -21.46 12.51
C LYS A 65 0.55 -22.71 12.53
N LYS A 66 0.94 -23.15 13.73
CA LYS A 66 1.54 -24.47 13.92
C LYS A 66 0.50 -25.50 13.46
N VAL A 67 0.82 -26.24 12.40
CA VAL A 67 0.08 -27.45 11.99
C VAL A 67 0.10 -28.43 13.14
#